data_AF-A0A2V8LAF2-F1
#
_entry.id   AF-A0A2V8LAF2-F1
#
_cell.length_a   1.000
_cell.length_b   1.000
_cell.length_c   1.000
_cell.angle_alpha   90.00
_cell.angle_beta   90.00
_cell.angle_gamma   90.00
#
_symmetry.space_group_name_H-M   'P 1'
#
loop_
_entity.id
_entity.type
_entity.pdbx_description
1 polymer ?
#
loop_
_entity_poly.entity_id
_entity_poly.type
_entity_poly.pdbx_seq_one_letter_code
_entity_poly.pdbx_strand_id
1 'polypeptide(L)'
;NHSELVAPELGHRDGETPEQRAALAEAAIASRVPDISFLLEYVLTQAELKPAPVGIVGHSFGGWTALASPDVVHQIGAVVALAPGGSSNPRPGILPAKLAFKWGRDVPTLLLVADNDVCLPIDGMYEIFERIPAAKRMVILRRADHMHFMDNVEQLHEAVRTSPPWIPELDYLQKEMRPIAELCTGEQSHLFVRGLTLAHFDAVLKQNDEARRFLAGNIQAELASHGVEAFVHAAA
;
A
#
# COMPACT_ATOMS: atom_id res chain seq x y z
N ASN A 1 1.04 5.87 14.02
CA ASN A 1 1.06 4.43 13.64
C ASN A 1 0.41 3.62 14.77
N HIS A 2 -0.52 2.69 14.52
CA HIS A 2 -1.21 1.95 15.62
C HIS A 2 -0.27 1.18 16.56
N SER A 3 0.94 0.83 16.09
CA SER A 3 1.95 0.21 16.97
C SER A 3 2.49 1.16 18.06
N GLU A 4 2.47 2.48 17.85
CA GLU A 4 2.88 3.48 18.85
C GLU A 4 1.82 3.66 19.96
N LEU A 5 0.56 3.30 19.69
CA LEU A 5 -0.51 3.32 20.69
C LEU A 5 -0.44 2.12 21.65
N VAL A 6 0.14 1.01 21.19
CA VAL A 6 0.24 -0.26 21.95
C VAL A 6 1.64 -0.44 22.56
N ALA A 7 2.68 0.12 21.92
CA ALA A 7 4.05 0.15 22.40
C ALA A 7 4.61 1.60 22.29
N PRO A 8 4.32 2.46 23.28
CA PRO A 8 4.75 3.86 23.30
C PRO A 8 6.27 4.06 23.15
N GLU A 9 7.06 3.06 23.53
CA GLU A 9 8.51 3.03 23.39
C GLU A 9 8.99 3.07 21.93
N LEU A 10 8.13 2.73 20.98
CA LEU A 10 8.36 2.81 19.52
C LEU A 10 7.97 4.18 18.94
N GLY A 11 7.36 5.07 19.74
CA GLY A 11 7.04 6.43 19.33
C GLY A 11 8.30 7.27 19.17
N HIS A 12 8.25 8.22 18.23
CA HIS A 12 9.34 9.16 18.00
C HIS A 12 9.71 9.91 19.28
N ARG A 13 11.01 9.93 19.60
CA ARG A 13 11.54 10.70 20.74
C ARG A 13 12.31 11.92 20.25
N ASP A 14 12.03 13.07 20.86
CA ASP A 14 12.78 14.29 20.61
C ASP A 14 14.28 14.06 20.85
N GLY A 15 15.10 14.38 19.84
CA GLY A 15 16.55 14.27 19.91
C GLY A 15 17.14 12.89 19.56
N GLU A 16 16.37 11.99 18.95
CA GLU A 16 16.91 10.73 18.39
C GLU A 16 18.09 10.99 17.44
N THR A 17 19.19 10.26 17.63
CA THR A 17 20.33 10.31 16.71
C THR A 17 19.99 9.61 15.38
N PRO A 18 20.68 9.92 14.28
CA PRO A 18 20.50 9.20 13.01
C PRO A 18 20.64 7.68 13.14
N GLU A 19 21.57 7.21 13.99
CA GLU A 19 21.81 5.78 14.23
C GLU A 19 20.64 5.13 14.97
N GLN A 20 20.03 5.83 15.92
CA GLN A 20 18.84 5.33 16.64
C GLN A 20 17.65 5.21 15.69
N ARG A 21 17.41 6.22 14.83
CA ARG A 21 16.36 6.16 13.81
C ARG A 21 16.57 5.02 12.83
N ALA A 22 17.82 4.81 12.40
CA ALA A 22 18.17 3.68 11.53
C ALA A 22 17.88 2.33 12.20
N ALA A 23 18.27 2.15 13.46
CA ALA A 23 18.01 0.93 14.21
C ALA A 23 16.49 0.68 14.42
N LEU A 24 15.71 1.73 14.70
CA LEU A 24 14.25 1.64 14.80
C LEU A 24 13.60 1.26 13.46
N ALA A 25 14.08 1.85 12.36
CA ALA A 25 13.63 1.50 11.01
C ALA A 25 13.93 0.04 10.67
N GLU A 26 15.14 -0.44 10.97
CA GLU A 26 15.53 -1.84 10.79
C GLU A 26 14.68 -2.79 11.63
N ALA A 27 14.45 -2.47 12.90
CA ALA A 27 13.61 -3.27 13.78
C ALA A 27 12.16 -3.34 13.28
N ALA A 28 11.60 -2.20 12.84
CA ALA A 28 10.26 -2.15 12.25
C ALA A 28 10.16 -2.99 10.97
N ILE A 29 11.15 -2.92 10.08
CA ILE A 29 11.20 -3.75 8.86
C ILE A 29 11.28 -5.24 9.23
N ALA A 30 12.13 -5.59 10.19
CA ALA A 30 12.35 -6.98 10.60
C ALA A 30 11.13 -7.60 11.27
N SER A 31 10.30 -6.82 12.00
CA SER A 31 9.16 -7.36 12.75
C SER A 31 7.92 -7.58 11.89
N ARG A 32 7.68 -6.73 10.88
CA ARG A 32 6.39 -6.66 10.18
C ARG A 32 5.91 -7.98 9.58
N VAL A 33 6.77 -8.69 8.87
CA VAL A 33 6.40 -9.97 8.23
C VAL A 33 6.17 -11.07 9.29
N PRO A 34 7.05 -11.27 10.29
CA PRO A 34 6.75 -12.11 11.45
C PRO A 34 5.41 -11.78 12.14
N ASP A 35 5.10 -10.51 12.32
CA ASP A 35 3.84 -10.07 12.95
C ASP A 35 2.60 -10.52 12.15
N ILE A 36 2.65 -10.45 10.82
CA ILE A 36 1.58 -10.96 9.95
C ILE A 36 1.44 -12.48 10.08
N SER A 37 2.55 -13.21 10.10
CA SER A 37 2.53 -14.67 10.27
C SER A 37 1.87 -15.06 11.60
N PHE A 38 2.28 -14.39 12.69
CA PHE A 38 1.72 -14.62 14.02
C PHE A 38 0.23 -14.27 14.07
N LEU A 39 -0.15 -13.10 13.56
CA LEU A 39 -1.56 -12.66 13.55
C LEU A 39 -2.43 -13.63 12.77
N LEU A 40 -1.98 -14.09 11.59
CA LEU A 40 -2.74 -15.02 10.78
C LEU A 40 -2.90 -16.38 11.48
N GLU A 41 -1.84 -16.91 12.08
CA GLU A 41 -1.90 -18.15 12.86
C GLU A 41 -2.87 -18.00 14.03
N TYR A 42 -2.80 -16.89 14.77
CA TYR A 42 -3.70 -16.59 15.88
C TYR A 42 -5.17 -16.57 15.41
N VAL A 43 -5.47 -15.84 14.34
CA VAL A 43 -6.85 -15.73 13.82
C VAL A 43 -7.36 -17.08 13.32
N LEU A 44 -6.57 -17.83 12.54
CA LEU A 44 -7.02 -19.11 11.99
C LEU A 44 -7.22 -20.18 13.08
N THR A 45 -6.41 -20.15 14.14
CA THR A 45 -6.51 -21.14 15.23
C THR A 45 -7.55 -20.76 16.28
N GLN A 46 -7.57 -19.51 16.72
CA GLN A 46 -8.41 -19.07 17.85
C GLN A 46 -9.82 -18.69 17.43
N ALA A 47 -10.01 -18.16 16.21
CA ALA A 47 -11.34 -17.81 15.72
C ALA A 47 -12.05 -19.00 15.04
N GLU A 48 -11.47 -20.21 15.09
CA GLU A 48 -11.97 -21.46 14.48
C GLU A 48 -12.43 -21.29 13.03
N LEU A 49 -11.79 -20.38 12.29
CA LEU A 49 -12.11 -20.15 10.90
C LEU A 49 -11.65 -21.35 10.08
N LYS A 50 -12.56 -21.91 9.28
CA LYS A 50 -12.19 -22.93 8.29
C LYS A 50 -11.07 -22.38 7.41
N PRO A 51 -10.12 -23.22 6.97
CA PRO A 51 -9.10 -22.80 6.01
C PRO A 51 -9.79 -22.17 4.80
N ALA A 52 -9.65 -20.86 4.68
CA ALA A 52 -10.21 -20.05 3.61
C ALA A 52 -9.06 -19.36 2.88
N PRO A 53 -9.22 -19.07 1.58
CA PRO A 53 -8.22 -18.31 0.83
C PRO A 53 -7.99 -16.95 1.51
N VAL A 54 -6.74 -16.61 1.79
CA VAL A 54 -6.37 -15.38 2.52
C VAL A 54 -5.90 -14.32 1.53
N GLY A 55 -6.51 -13.14 1.61
CA GLY A 55 -6.04 -11.92 0.97
C GLY A 55 -5.32 -11.03 1.98
N ILE A 56 -4.28 -10.33 1.56
CA ILE A 56 -3.64 -9.28 2.35
C ILE A 56 -3.71 -7.95 1.61
N VAL A 57 -4.06 -6.89 2.35
CA VAL A 57 -4.06 -5.51 1.87
C VAL A 57 -3.26 -4.64 2.81
N GLY A 58 -2.50 -3.69 2.28
CA GLY A 58 -1.78 -2.72 3.09
C GLY A 58 -1.41 -1.47 2.31
N HIS A 59 -1.21 -0.37 3.04
CA HIS A 59 -0.82 0.94 2.52
C HIS A 59 0.61 1.31 2.90
N SER A 60 1.37 1.92 1.97
CA SER A 60 2.71 2.43 2.23
C SER A 60 3.66 1.35 2.75
N PHE A 61 4.19 1.48 3.96
CA PHE A 61 4.95 0.43 4.62
C PHE A 61 4.13 -0.86 4.88
N GLY A 62 2.82 -0.73 5.10
CA GLY A 62 1.89 -1.85 5.10
C GLY A 62 1.72 -2.47 3.70
N GLY A 63 1.81 -1.67 2.64
CA GLY A 63 1.81 -2.16 1.25
C GLY A 63 3.07 -2.94 0.92
N TRP A 64 4.23 -2.46 1.40
CA TRP A 64 5.47 -3.23 1.39
C TRP A 64 5.31 -4.55 2.16
N THR A 65 4.70 -4.50 3.35
CA THR A 65 4.45 -5.69 4.18
C THR A 65 3.56 -6.69 3.44
N ALA A 66 2.51 -6.22 2.75
CA ALA A 66 1.63 -7.05 1.94
C ALA A 66 2.37 -7.75 0.79
N LEU A 67 3.32 -7.08 0.14
CA LEU A 67 4.17 -7.65 -0.92
C LEU A 67 5.28 -8.56 -0.39
N ALA A 68 5.81 -8.30 0.81
CA ALA A 68 6.87 -9.10 1.42
C ALA A 68 6.34 -10.38 2.07
N SER A 69 5.13 -10.34 2.63
CA SER A 69 4.55 -11.47 3.40
C SER A 69 4.48 -12.79 2.62
N PRO A 70 4.14 -12.84 1.32
CA PRO A 70 4.09 -14.10 0.58
C PRO A 70 5.43 -14.83 0.42
N ASP A 71 6.57 -14.20 0.76
CA ASP A 71 7.88 -14.88 0.82
C ASP A 71 7.91 -15.99 1.88
N VAL A 72 7.11 -15.86 2.96
CA VAL A 72 7.11 -16.80 4.09
C VAL A 72 5.72 -17.27 4.51
N VAL A 73 4.67 -16.46 4.27
CA VAL A 73 3.29 -16.78 4.65
C VAL A 73 2.57 -17.38 3.44
N HIS A 74 2.64 -18.70 3.30
CA HIS A 74 2.13 -19.41 2.12
C HIS A 74 0.60 -19.39 1.97
N GLN A 75 -0.12 -19.15 3.07
CA GLN A 75 -1.59 -19.07 3.09
C GLN A 75 -2.13 -17.85 2.33
N ILE A 76 -1.31 -16.81 2.16
CA ILE A 76 -1.67 -15.63 1.37
C ILE A 76 -1.73 -16.02 -0.10
N GLY A 77 -2.94 -15.95 -0.67
CA GLY A 77 -3.25 -16.29 -2.05
C GLY A 77 -3.54 -15.09 -2.95
N ALA A 78 -3.68 -13.88 -2.40
CA ALA A 78 -3.85 -12.64 -3.17
C ALA A 78 -3.32 -11.43 -2.40
N VAL A 79 -2.77 -10.46 -3.13
CA VAL A 79 -2.23 -9.21 -2.55
C VAL A 79 -2.91 -7.99 -3.19
N VAL A 80 -3.25 -7.01 -2.35
CA VAL A 80 -3.53 -5.63 -2.77
C VAL A 80 -2.56 -4.68 -2.07
N ALA A 81 -1.76 -3.95 -2.84
CA ALA A 81 -0.75 -3.04 -2.32
C ALA A 81 -1.13 -1.60 -2.68
N LEU A 82 -1.45 -0.79 -1.67
CA LEU A 82 -1.84 0.61 -1.81
C LEU A 82 -0.61 1.49 -1.65
N ALA A 83 -0.17 2.18 -2.71
CA ALA A 83 1.05 2.99 -2.75
C ALA A 83 2.21 2.34 -1.95
N PRO A 84 2.67 1.14 -2.32
CA PRO A 84 3.59 0.38 -1.48
C PRO A 84 5.00 0.97 -1.44
N GLY A 85 5.63 0.93 -0.27
CA GLY A 85 7.08 1.11 -0.16
C GLY A 85 7.86 -0.04 -0.83
N GLY A 86 9.18 0.10 -0.90
CA GLY A 86 10.07 -0.97 -1.36
C GLY A 86 10.75 -0.75 -2.70
N SER A 87 10.70 0.46 -3.25
CA SER A 87 11.51 0.84 -4.42
C SER A 87 13.01 0.76 -4.09
N SER A 88 13.82 0.57 -5.11
CA SER A 88 15.28 0.44 -4.93
C SER A 88 15.91 1.76 -4.49
N ASN A 89 15.32 2.88 -4.89
CA ASN A 89 15.75 4.24 -4.58
C ASN A 89 14.64 5.01 -3.84
N PRO A 90 14.42 4.75 -2.53
CA PRO A 90 13.44 5.48 -1.74
C PRO A 90 13.85 6.95 -1.60
N ARG A 91 12.87 7.86 -1.52
CA ARG A 91 13.14 9.26 -1.21
C ARG A 91 13.71 9.40 0.22
N PRO A 92 14.40 10.51 0.53
CA PRO A 92 14.80 10.82 1.90
C PRO A 92 13.63 10.70 2.88
N GLY A 93 13.89 10.16 4.07
CA GLY A 93 12.89 9.96 5.12
C GLY A 93 11.95 8.77 4.92
N ILE A 94 11.97 8.11 3.76
CA ILE A 94 11.19 6.89 3.50
C ILE A 94 11.99 5.65 3.90
N LEU A 95 11.33 4.69 4.56
CA LEU A 95 11.94 3.44 4.99
C LEU A 95 12.57 2.68 3.80
N PRO A 96 13.87 2.34 3.85
CA PRO A 96 14.57 1.67 2.74
C PRO A 96 14.32 0.16 2.71
N ALA A 97 13.07 -0.26 2.96
CA ALA A 97 12.67 -1.64 2.96
C ALA A 97 12.88 -2.28 1.57
N LYS A 98 13.30 -3.55 1.52
CA LYS A 98 13.58 -4.27 0.26
C LYS A 98 12.56 -5.38 0.05
N LEU A 99 12.26 -5.68 -1.21
CA LEU A 99 11.35 -6.75 -1.62
C LEU A 99 12.16 -7.84 -2.31
N ALA A 100 12.04 -9.09 -1.83
CA ALA A 100 12.80 -10.21 -2.36
C ALA A 100 12.03 -10.98 -3.45
N PHE A 101 10.69 -10.99 -3.40
CA PHE A 101 9.82 -11.65 -4.38
C PHE A 101 10.16 -13.14 -4.61
N LYS A 102 10.53 -13.86 -3.55
CA LYS A 102 10.87 -15.30 -3.55
C LYS A 102 9.64 -16.17 -3.35
N TRP A 103 8.49 -15.79 -3.92
CA TRP A 103 7.20 -16.40 -3.61
C TRP A 103 7.07 -17.87 -4.03
N GLY A 104 7.82 -18.29 -5.05
CA GLY A 104 7.84 -19.68 -5.56
C GLY A 104 6.49 -20.19 -6.10
N ARG A 105 5.50 -19.30 -6.24
CA ARG A 105 4.12 -19.58 -6.70
C ARG A 105 3.50 -18.31 -7.27
N ASP A 106 2.44 -18.47 -8.04
CA ASP A 106 1.63 -17.34 -8.51
C ASP A 106 0.78 -16.80 -7.36
N VAL A 107 0.92 -15.50 -7.06
CA VAL A 107 0.12 -14.77 -6.07
C VAL A 107 -0.44 -13.53 -6.77
N PRO A 108 -1.68 -13.59 -7.28
CA PRO A 108 -2.28 -12.48 -8.00
C PRO A 108 -2.23 -11.19 -7.20
N THR A 109 -1.63 -10.16 -7.80
CA THR A 109 -1.27 -8.91 -7.11
C THR A 109 -1.87 -7.70 -7.82
N LEU A 110 -2.55 -6.85 -7.06
CA LEU A 110 -3.07 -5.57 -7.52
C LEU A 110 -2.33 -4.43 -6.81
N LEU A 111 -1.73 -3.53 -7.59
CA LEU A 111 -1.16 -2.28 -7.12
C LEU A 111 -2.18 -1.17 -7.37
N LEU A 112 -2.54 -0.45 -6.32
CA LEU A 112 -3.35 0.76 -6.37
C LEU A 112 -2.45 1.92 -5.96
N VAL A 113 -2.13 2.81 -6.88
CA VAL A 113 -1.12 3.86 -6.66
C VAL A 113 -1.66 5.22 -7.10
N ALA A 114 -0.98 6.29 -6.74
CA ALA A 114 -1.40 7.65 -7.03
C ALA A 114 -0.35 8.39 -7.88
N ASP A 115 -0.80 9.19 -8.85
CA ASP A 115 0.09 9.85 -9.81
C ASP A 115 0.81 11.09 -9.27
N ASN A 116 0.32 11.71 -8.19
CA ASN A 116 0.96 12.83 -7.50
C ASN A 116 1.48 12.42 -6.11
N ASP A 117 1.77 11.12 -5.89
CA ASP A 117 2.36 10.64 -4.64
C ASP A 117 3.80 11.19 -4.47
N VAL A 118 3.94 12.16 -3.57
CA VAL A 118 5.22 12.81 -3.27
C VAL A 118 6.14 11.91 -2.44
N CYS A 119 5.57 11.08 -1.56
CA CYS A 119 6.34 10.17 -0.69
C CYS A 119 6.95 9.04 -1.51
N LEU A 120 6.15 8.45 -2.40
CA LEU A 120 6.45 7.27 -3.20
C LEU A 120 6.17 7.54 -4.68
N PRO A 121 7.07 8.25 -5.38
CA PRO A 121 6.87 8.67 -6.76
C PRO A 121 6.56 7.51 -7.72
N ILE A 122 5.84 7.83 -8.79
CA ILE A 122 5.32 6.85 -9.75
C ILE A 122 6.40 5.96 -10.38
N ASP A 123 7.60 6.48 -10.61
CA ASP A 123 8.74 5.70 -11.13
C ASP A 123 9.08 4.51 -10.22
N GLY A 124 9.02 4.71 -8.90
CA GLY A 124 9.19 3.62 -7.94
C GLY A 124 8.05 2.60 -7.99
N MET A 125 6.83 3.02 -8.32
CA MET A 125 5.69 2.12 -8.46
C MET A 125 5.82 1.25 -9.72
N TYR A 126 6.27 1.83 -10.84
CA TYR A 126 6.62 1.06 -12.04
C TYR A 126 7.74 0.06 -11.75
N GLU A 127 8.80 0.48 -11.04
CA GLU A 127 9.89 -0.42 -10.65
C GLU A 127 9.39 -1.60 -9.79
N ILE A 128 8.57 -1.33 -8.77
CA ILE A 128 7.98 -2.38 -7.94
C ILE A 128 7.11 -3.31 -8.78
N PHE A 129 6.27 -2.75 -9.66
CA PHE A 129 5.38 -3.51 -10.53
C PHE A 129 6.14 -4.49 -11.42
N GLU A 130 7.21 -4.05 -12.08
CA GLU A 130 8.02 -4.90 -12.97
C GLU A 130 8.66 -6.09 -12.25
N ARG A 131 9.08 -5.89 -10.99
CA ARG A 131 9.72 -6.95 -10.19
C ARG A 131 8.74 -8.01 -9.66
N ILE A 132 7.43 -7.77 -9.71
CA ILE A 132 6.44 -8.75 -9.23
C ILE A 132 6.42 -9.98 -10.16
N PRO A 133 6.66 -11.20 -9.64
CA PRO A 133 6.84 -12.42 -10.44
C PRO A 133 5.52 -13.16 -10.75
N ALA A 134 4.37 -12.52 -10.49
CA ALA A 134 3.04 -13.13 -10.53
C ALA A 134 2.12 -12.43 -11.53
N ALA A 135 0.92 -12.97 -11.71
CA ALA A 135 -0.19 -12.25 -12.32
C ALA A 135 -0.38 -10.91 -11.61
N LYS A 136 -0.18 -9.82 -12.35
CA LYS A 136 -0.09 -8.48 -11.77
C LYS A 136 -0.91 -7.46 -12.53
N ARG A 137 -1.41 -6.49 -11.79
CA ARG A 137 -2.06 -5.30 -12.35
C ARG A 137 -1.73 -4.07 -11.53
N MET A 138 -1.57 -2.93 -12.20
CA MET A 138 -1.48 -1.66 -11.53
C MET A 138 -2.56 -0.72 -12.05
N VAL A 139 -3.27 -0.06 -11.13
CA VAL A 139 -4.22 1.00 -11.44
C VAL A 139 -3.77 2.26 -10.70
N ILE A 140 -3.65 3.36 -11.44
CA ILE A 140 -3.10 4.63 -11.00
C ILE A 140 -4.26 5.62 -10.86
N LEU A 141 -4.58 6.02 -9.64
CA LEU A 141 -5.57 7.05 -9.34
C LEU A 141 -5.02 8.42 -9.75
N ARG A 142 -5.84 9.18 -10.49
CA ARG A 142 -5.45 10.50 -11.00
C ARG A 142 -5.75 11.61 -10.01
N ARG A 143 -4.84 12.59 -9.98
CA ARG A 143 -4.90 13.73 -9.07
C ARG A 143 -4.99 13.26 -7.62
N ALA A 144 -4.26 12.20 -7.27
CA ALA A 144 -4.19 11.69 -5.90
C ALA A 144 -2.75 11.75 -5.40
N ASP A 145 -2.57 11.79 -4.08
CA ASP A 145 -1.29 11.72 -3.40
C ASP A 145 -1.21 10.46 -2.49
N HIS A 146 -0.19 10.39 -1.65
CA HIS A 146 0.03 9.30 -0.69
C HIS A 146 -1.10 9.12 0.34
N MET A 147 -1.74 10.21 0.78
CA MET A 147 -2.76 10.25 1.83
C MET A 147 -4.14 9.86 1.32
N HIS A 148 -4.38 9.82 0.01
CA HIS A 148 -5.65 9.37 -0.60
C HIS A 148 -6.04 7.92 -0.28
N PHE A 149 -5.11 7.13 0.25
CA PHE A 149 -5.35 5.75 0.69
C PHE A 149 -5.67 5.62 2.18
N MET A 150 -5.79 6.74 2.90
CA MET A 150 -6.12 6.78 4.32
C MET A 150 -7.56 7.26 4.54
N ASP A 151 -8.03 7.15 5.78
CA ASP A 151 -9.28 7.77 6.20
C ASP A 151 -9.09 9.29 6.41
N ASN A 152 -10.18 10.05 6.33
CA ASN A 152 -10.16 11.52 6.47
C ASN A 152 -9.15 12.20 5.51
N VAL A 153 -9.14 11.75 4.25
CA VAL A 153 -8.15 12.13 3.22
C VAL A 153 -7.88 13.63 3.20
N GLU A 154 -8.91 14.46 3.09
CA GLU A 154 -8.74 15.90 2.95
C GLU A 154 -8.07 16.53 4.17
N GLN A 155 -8.49 16.11 5.37
CA GLN A 155 -7.92 16.62 6.62
C GLN A 155 -6.48 16.16 6.82
N LEU A 156 -6.22 14.86 6.62
CA LEU A 156 -4.90 14.29 6.85
C LEU A 156 -3.88 14.82 5.83
N HIS A 157 -4.27 14.88 4.56
CA HIS A 157 -3.47 15.47 3.50
C HIS A 157 -3.05 16.90 3.83
N GLU A 158 -4.02 17.77 4.19
CA GLU A 158 -3.70 19.16 4.51
C GLU A 158 -2.87 19.28 5.79
N ALA A 159 -3.10 18.42 6.79
CA ALA A 159 -2.25 18.38 7.98
C ALA A 159 -0.80 18.05 7.64
N VAL A 160 -0.54 17.02 6.82
CA VAL A 160 0.82 16.65 6.37
C VAL A 160 1.44 17.76 5.52
N ARG A 161 0.67 18.37 4.61
CA ARG A 161 1.16 19.42 3.72
C ARG A 161 1.55 20.70 4.45
N THR A 162 0.87 21.04 5.55
CA THR A 162 1.01 22.35 6.21
C THR A 162 1.74 22.30 7.55
N SER A 163 1.85 21.14 8.20
CA SER A 163 2.57 20.99 9.47
C SER A 163 4.06 20.81 9.22
N PRO A 164 4.94 21.32 10.12
CA PRO A 164 6.36 21.00 10.05
C PRO A 164 6.60 19.49 9.95
N PRO A 165 7.57 19.04 9.15
CA PRO A 165 7.85 17.63 9.02
C PRO A 165 8.34 17.07 10.35
N TRP A 166 7.97 15.82 10.65
CA TRP A 166 8.36 15.14 11.89
C TRP A 166 9.82 14.69 11.88
N ILE A 167 10.47 14.63 10.71
CA ILE A 167 11.92 14.47 10.56
C ILE A 167 12.44 15.40 9.45
N PRO A 168 13.67 15.95 9.56
CA PRO A 168 14.22 16.90 8.57
C PRO A 168 14.28 16.35 7.14
N GLU A 169 14.46 15.05 6.99
CA GLU A 169 14.56 14.39 5.69
C GLU A 169 13.26 14.50 4.87
N LEU A 170 12.14 14.90 5.49
CA LEU A 170 10.82 15.08 4.85
C LEU A 170 10.49 16.55 4.50
N ASP A 171 11.44 17.48 4.61
CA ASP A 171 11.26 18.91 4.28
C ASP A 171 10.72 19.19 2.86
N TYR A 172 10.82 18.22 1.95
CA TYR A 172 10.29 18.34 0.60
C TYR A 172 8.76 18.24 0.53
N LEU A 173 8.10 17.59 1.50
CA LEU A 173 6.66 17.33 1.46
C LEU A 173 5.86 18.63 1.33
N GLN A 174 6.11 19.62 2.20
CA GLN A 174 5.39 20.90 2.17
C GLN A 174 5.56 21.68 0.87
N LYS A 175 6.69 21.49 0.18
CA LYS A 175 7.04 22.23 -1.04
C LYS A 175 6.45 21.58 -2.29
N GLU A 176 6.33 20.26 -2.28
CA GLU A 176 5.99 19.47 -3.46
C GLU A 176 4.56 18.94 -3.44
N MET A 177 3.95 18.75 -2.27
CA MET A 177 2.55 18.36 -2.16
C MET A 177 1.64 19.49 -2.65
N ARG A 178 0.77 19.15 -3.60
CA ARG A 178 -0.25 20.07 -4.13
C ARG A 178 -1.34 20.31 -3.08
N PRO A 179 -2.03 21.45 -3.05
CA PRO A 179 -3.20 21.64 -2.20
C PRO A 179 -4.30 20.60 -2.49
N ILE A 180 -5.02 20.15 -1.46
CA ILE A 180 -6.09 19.14 -1.60
C ILE A 180 -7.17 19.57 -2.61
N ALA A 181 -7.43 20.87 -2.74
CA ALA A 181 -8.39 21.42 -3.69
C ALA A 181 -8.01 21.18 -5.16
N GLU A 182 -6.77 20.82 -5.45
CA GLU A 182 -6.29 20.46 -6.79
C GLU A 182 -6.30 18.95 -7.04
N LEU A 183 -6.64 18.16 -6.02
CA LEU A 183 -6.62 16.70 -6.01
C LEU A 183 -8.06 16.13 -6.09
N CYS A 184 -8.19 14.83 -6.34
CA CYS A 184 -9.48 14.15 -6.24
C CYS A 184 -9.94 14.08 -4.79
N THR A 185 -11.24 13.92 -4.60
CA THR A 185 -11.84 13.81 -3.26
C THR A 185 -11.49 12.48 -2.58
N GLY A 186 -11.58 12.45 -1.25
CA GLY A 186 -11.48 11.23 -0.47
C GLY A 186 -12.59 10.23 -0.80
N GLU A 187 -13.79 10.71 -1.16
CA GLU A 187 -14.88 9.84 -1.61
C GLU A 187 -14.51 9.07 -2.88
N GLN A 188 -13.93 9.77 -3.87
CA GLN A 188 -13.45 9.15 -5.11
C GLN A 188 -12.32 8.14 -4.83
N SER A 189 -11.37 8.46 -3.95
CA SER A 189 -10.30 7.54 -3.61
C SER A 189 -10.79 6.32 -2.82
N HIS A 190 -11.77 6.48 -1.94
CA HIS A 190 -12.39 5.37 -1.22
C HIS A 190 -13.18 4.46 -2.15
N LEU A 191 -13.93 5.01 -3.11
CA LEU A 191 -14.61 4.22 -4.14
C LEU A 191 -13.59 3.41 -4.96
N PHE A 192 -12.51 4.06 -5.38
CA PHE A 192 -11.40 3.44 -6.10
C PHE A 192 -10.78 2.26 -5.32
N VAL A 193 -10.37 2.51 -4.07
CA VAL A 193 -9.73 1.49 -3.23
C VAL A 193 -10.68 0.34 -2.93
N ARG A 194 -11.90 0.63 -2.46
CA ARG A 194 -12.85 -0.41 -2.06
C ARG A 194 -13.31 -1.25 -3.25
N GLY A 195 -13.68 -0.59 -4.35
CA GLY A 195 -14.18 -1.26 -5.55
C GLY A 195 -13.16 -2.22 -6.14
N LEU A 196 -11.93 -1.74 -6.37
CA LEU A 196 -10.88 -2.57 -6.97
C LEU A 196 -10.34 -3.64 -6.02
N THR A 197 -10.19 -3.34 -4.72
CA THR A 197 -9.78 -4.34 -3.73
C THR A 197 -10.78 -5.50 -3.65
N LEU A 198 -12.08 -5.19 -3.53
CA LEU A 198 -13.11 -6.22 -3.47
C LEU A 198 -13.20 -7.02 -4.76
N ALA A 199 -13.16 -6.36 -5.92
CA ALA A 199 -13.15 -7.04 -7.20
C ALA A 199 -11.95 -8.01 -7.32
N HIS A 200 -10.74 -7.59 -6.92
CA HIS A 200 -9.55 -8.44 -6.96
C HIS A 200 -9.71 -9.67 -6.08
N PHE A 201 -10.07 -9.48 -4.81
CA PHE A 201 -10.25 -10.61 -3.90
C PHE A 201 -11.42 -11.51 -4.30
N ASP A 202 -12.55 -10.97 -4.75
CA ASP A 202 -13.67 -11.78 -5.20
C ASP A 202 -13.31 -12.60 -6.43
N ALA A 203 -12.57 -12.03 -7.39
CA ALA A 203 -12.14 -12.74 -8.59
C ALA A 203 -11.14 -13.88 -8.29
N VAL A 204 -10.21 -13.66 -7.36
CA VAL A 204 -9.10 -14.57 -7.07
C VAL A 204 -9.46 -15.57 -5.97
N LEU A 205 -9.94 -15.08 -4.83
CA LEU A 205 -10.18 -15.87 -3.63
C LEU A 205 -11.55 -16.55 -3.64
N LYS A 206 -12.57 -15.89 -4.21
CA LYS A 206 -13.93 -16.45 -4.30
C LYS A 206 -14.29 -17.01 -5.67
N GLN A 207 -13.41 -16.81 -6.67
CA GLN A 207 -13.65 -17.24 -8.04
C GLN A 207 -14.92 -16.63 -8.66
N ASN A 208 -15.29 -15.42 -8.26
CA ASN A 208 -16.49 -14.76 -8.72
C ASN A 208 -16.35 -14.31 -10.20
N ASP A 209 -17.25 -14.80 -11.05
CA ASP A 209 -17.21 -14.54 -12.50
C ASP A 209 -17.55 -13.10 -12.88
N GLU A 210 -18.38 -12.40 -12.11
CA GLU A 210 -18.67 -10.98 -12.33
C GLU A 210 -17.44 -10.12 -12.05
N ALA A 211 -16.77 -10.38 -10.94
CA ALA A 211 -15.52 -9.70 -10.58
C ALA A 211 -14.43 -9.96 -11.63
N ARG A 212 -14.29 -11.20 -12.10
CA ARG A 212 -13.36 -11.54 -13.21
C ARG A 212 -13.70 -10.80 -14.49
N ARG A 213 -14.98 -10.73 -14.88
CA ARG A 213 -15.43 -10.00 -16.07
C ARG A 213 -15.18 -8.50 -15.94
N PHE A 214 -15.49 -7.92 -14.78
CA PHE A 214 -15.20 -6.51 -14.50
C PHE A 214 -13.70 -6.23 -14.63
N LEU A 215 -12.85 -7.05 -14.01
CA LEU A 215 -11.40 -6.90 -14.08
C LEU A 215 -10.84 -7.17 -15.48
N ALA A 216 -11.44 -8.05 -16.28
CA ALA A 216 -11.02 -8.26 -17.67
C ALA A 216 -11.52 -7.15 -18.63
N GLY A 217 -12.50 -6.36 -18.19
CA GLY A 217 -13.11 -5.29 -18.98
C GLY A 217 -12.34 -3.97 -18.89
N ASN A 218 -13.02 -2.90 -19.31
CA ASN A 218 -12.48 -1.55 -19.29
C ASN A 218 -12.67 -0.89 -17.92
N ILE A 219 -11.78 -1.20 -16.99
CA ILE A 219 -11.79 -0.65 -15.62
C ILE A 219 -11.77 0.89 -15.63
N GLN A 220 -11.01 1.50 -16.54
CA GLN A 220 -10.91 2.97 -16.62
C GLN A 220 -12.25 3.60 -16.96
N ALA A 221 -12.97 3.03 -17.94
CA ALA A 221 -14.29 3.52 -18.32
C ALA A 221 -15.32 3.29 -17.20
N GLU A 222 -15.26 2.16 -16.51
CA GLU A 222 -16.15 1.91 -15.37
C GLU A 222 -15.90 2.94 -14.27
N LEU A 223 -14.66 3.13 -13.82
CA LEU A 223 -14.31 4.13 -12.81
C LEU A 223 -14.74 5.54 -13.24
N ALA A 224 -14.51 5.91 -14.50
CA ALA A 224 -14.91 7.22 -15.04
C ALA A 224 -16.43 7.42 -15.01
N SER A 225 -17.23 6.36 -15.22
CA SER A 225 -18.69 6.43 -15.11
C SER A 225 -19.18 6.73 -13.68
N HIS A 226 -18.34 6.47 -12.67
CA HIS A 226 -18.55 6.84 -11.27
C HIS A 226 -17.74 8.08 -10.85
N GLY A 227 -17.25 8.86 -11.82
CA GLY A 227 -16.51 10.10 -11.56
C GLY A 227 -15.09 9.90 -11.05
N VAL A 228 -14.53 8.69 -11.13
CA VAL A 228 -13.15 8.40 -10.71
C VAL A 228 -12.25 8.33 -11.95
N GLU A 229 -11.27 9.22 -12.03
CA GLU A 229 -10.29 9.23 -13.12
C GLU A 229 -9.08 8.35 -12.75
N ALA A 230 -8.73 7.38 -13.61
CA ALA A 230 -7.61 6.48 -13.35
C ALA A 230 -6.98 5.93 -14.64
N PHE A 231 -5.73 5.48 -14.54
CA PHE A 231 -5.02 4.75 -15.60
C PHE A 231 -4.78 3.30 -15.21
N VAL A 232 -5.03 2.38 -16.13
CA VAL A 232 -4.60 0.99 -15.96
C VAL A 232 -3.25 0.84 -16.63
N HIS A 233 -2.25 0.44 -15.87
CA HIS A 233 -0.96 0.03 -16.40
C HIS A 233 -0.97 -1.49 -16.59
N ALA A 234 -0.89 -1.91 -17.85
CA ALA A 234 -0.73 -3.31 -18.21
C ALA A 234 0.76 -3.63 -18.34
N ALA A 235 1.17 -4.80 -17.85
CA ALA A 235 2.47 -5.36 -18.20
C ALA A 235 2.51 -5.57 -19.72
N ALA A 236 3.64 -5.19 -20.34
CA ALA A 236 3.89 -5.40 -21.77
C ALA A 236 4.05 -6.89 -22.12
#